data_AF-A0A3M0XKC4-F1
#
_entry.id   AF-A0A3M0XKC4-F1
#
_cell.length_a   1.000
_cell.length_b   1.000
_cell.length_c   1.000
_cell.angle_alpha   90.00
_cell.angle_beta   90.00
_cell.angle_gamma   90.00
#
_symmetry.space_group_name_H-M   'P 1'
#
loop_
_entity.id
_entity.type
_entity.pdbx_description
1 polymer ?
#
loop_
_entity_poly.entity_id
_entity_poly.type
_entity_poly.pdbx_seq_one_letter_code
_entity_poly.pdbx_strand_id
1 'polypeptide(L)'
;MTAIVASTLLERPDDSLVEQRSRESKAAGAHMLELRVDSLLGADDDETASAQRAQQLADAVAASTLPVIVTCRPAWEGGLCEAPEAARLALFERLAQSSAPPAYVDIELRALTRHAPWRGLLERLVQRAQQEGQPAT
;
A
#
# COMPACT_ATOMS: atom_id res chain seq x y z
N MET A 1 22.49 7.77 4.37
CA MET A 1 22.37 6.31 4.18
C MET A 1 21.23 6.09 3.19
N THR A 2 21.44 5.30 2.13
CA THR A 2 20.42 5.06 1.10
C THR A 2 19.70 3.75 1.39
N ALA A 3 18.36 3.76 1.43
CA ALA A 3 17.57 2.54 1.58
C ALA A 3 17.45 1.81 0.24
N ILE A 4 17.53 0.47 0.29
CA ILE A 4 17.32 -0.42 -0.86
C ILE A 4 15.91 -1.01 -0.73
N VAL A 5 15.10 -0.89 -1.78
CA VAL A 5 13.73 -1.42 -1.81
C VAL A 5 13.68 -2.57 -2.81
N ALA A 6 13.20 -3.74 -2.38
CA ALA A 6 12.87 -4.84 -3.29
C ALA A 6 11.41 -4.72 -3.71
N SER A 7 11.10 -4.87 -4.99
CA SER A 7 9.73 -4.74 -5.51
C SER A 7 9.14 -6.11 -5.85
N THR A 8 7.87 -6.32 -5.54
CA THR A 8 7.13 -7.55 -5.85
C THR A 8 5.74 -7.18 -6.36
N LEU A 9 5.37 -7.69 -7.53
CA LEU A 9 4.01 -7.65 -8.04
C LEU A 9 3.14 -8.67 -7.30
N LEU A 10 1.98 -8.22 -6.84
CA LEU A 10 1.00 -9.02 -6.13
C LEU A 10 -0.30 -9.04 -6.92
N GLU A 11 -0.58 -10.18 -7.56
CA GLU A 11 -1.79 -10.39 -8.36
C GLU A 11 -3.03 -10.73 -7.51
N ARG A 12 -2.80 -11.19 -6.28
CA ARG A 12 -3.81 -11.44 -5.26
C ARG A 12 -3.19 -11.28 -3.87
N PRO A 13 -3.93 -10.87 -2.83
CA PRO A 13 -3.42 -10.90 -1.45
C PRO A 13 -2.94 -12.30 -1.06
N ASP A 14 -1.70 -12.42 -0.57
CA ASP A 14 -1.08 -13.70 -0.22
C ASP A 14 0.02 -13.50 0.84
N ASP A 15 -0.34 -13.74 2.10
CA ASP A 15 0.54 -13.52 3.25
C ASP A 15 1.79 -14.40 3.20
N SER A 16 1.66 -15.65 2.74
CA SER A 16 2.78 -16.59 2.63
C SER A 16 3.79 -16.13 1.58
N LEU A 17 3.31 -15.62 0.45
CA LEU A 17 4.17 -15.03 -0.58
C LEU A 17 4.89 -13.78 -0.04
N VAL A 18 4.17 -12.88 0.64
CA VAL A 18 4.77 -11.65 1.19
C VAL A 18 5.81 -11.95 2.26
N GLU A 19 5.53 -12.88 3.18
CA GLU A 19 6.49 -13.33 4.20
C GLU A 19 7.75 -13.90 3.54
N GLN A 20 7.60 -14.79 2.56
CA GLN A 20 8.72 -15.37 1.83
C GLN A 20 9.55 -14.29 1.11
N ARG A 21 8.90 -13.40 0.35
CA ARG A 21 9.58 -12.34 -0.40
C ARG A 21 10.28 -11.34 0.51
N SER A 22 9.69 -11.03 1.65
CA SER A 22 10.29 -10.17 2.67
C SER A 22 11.57 -10.77 3.22
N ARG A 23 11.57 -12.07 3.56
CA ARG A 23 12.76 -12.79 4.06
C ARG A 23 13.86 -12.89 3.02
N GLU A 24 13.51 -13.27 1.78
CA GLU A 24 14.46 -13.35 0.66
C GLU A 24 15.10 -11.99 0.37
N SER A 25 14.29 -10.94 0.31
CA SER A 25 14.76 -9.57 0.05
C SER A 25 15.65 -9.07 1.17
N LYS A 26 15.29 -9.33 2.43
CA LYS A 26 16.10 -8.99 3.60
C LYS A 26 17.45 -9.69 3.57
N ALA A 27 17.49 -10.98 3.24
CA ALA A 27 18.73 -11.73 3.10
C ALA A 27 19.61 -11.20 1.95
N ALA A 28 19.00 -10.65 0.90
CA ALA A 28 19.68 -9.98 -0.20
C ALA A 28 20.11 -8.53 0.10
N GLY A 29 19.84 -8.01 1.31
CA GLY A 29 20.24 -6.67 1.73
C GLY A 29 19.22 -5.56 1.47
N ALA A 30 17.98 -5.91 1.11
CA ALA A 30 16.90 -4.94 1.05
C ALA A 30 16.55 -4.43 2.46
N HIS A 31 16.21 -3.15 2.53
CA HIS A 31 15.78 -2.47 3.74
C HIS A 31 14.26 -2.38 3.84
N MET A 32 13.57 -2.49 2.69
CA MET A 32 12.12 -2.38 2.57
C MET A 32 11.61 -3.28 1.44
N LEU A 33 10.31 -3.58 1.49
CA LEU A 33 9.59 -4.28 0.43
C LEU A 33 8.54 -3.35 -0.17
N GLU A 34 8.53 -3.21 -1.49
CA GLU A 34 7.43 -2.61 -2.25
C GLU A 34 6.47 -3.71 -2.71
N LEU A 35 5.21 -3.59 -2.28
CA LEU A 35 4.12 -4.41 -2.81
C LEU A 35 3.41 -3.62 -3.92
N ARG A 36 3.63 -4.06 -5.16
CA ARG A 36 2.94 -3.57 -6.33
C ARG A 36 1.59 -4.27 -6.45
N VAL A 37 0.52 -3.55 -6.15
CA VAL A 37 -0.85 -4.07 -6.09
C VAL A 37 -1.71 -3.59 -7.26
N ASP A 38 -1.06 -3.20 -8.34
CA ASP A 38 -1.67 -2.63 -9.55
C ASP A 38 -2.83 -3.48 -10.09
N SER A 39 -2.72 -4.81 -9.99
CA SER A 39 -3.70 -5.77 -10.50
C SER A 39 -4.76 -6.18 -9.48
N LEU A 40 -4.73 -5.62 -8.26
CA LEU A 40 -5.65 -5.99 -7.20
C LEU A 40 -7.00 -5.32 -7.29
N LEU A 41 -7.25 -4.33 -8.15
CA LEU A 41 -8.57 -3.68 -8.21
C LEU A 41 -9.31 -4.16 -9.46
N GLY A 42 -10.46 -4.78 -9.25
CA GLY A 42 -11.36 -5.20 -10.32
C GLY A 42 -12.30 -4.07 -10.70
N ALA A 43 -12.57 -3.93 -12.00
CA ALA A 43 -13.53 -2.92 -12.49
C ALA A 43 -14.96 -3.15 -11.96
N ASP A 44 -15.31 -4.39 -11.64
CA ASP A 44 -16.64 -4.84 -11.22
C ASP A 44 -16.72 -5.22 -9.72
N ASP A 45 -15.71 -4.86 -8.92
CA ASP A 45 -15.74 -5.16 -7.49
C ASP A 45 -16.87 -4.39 -6.80
N ASP A 46 -17.71 -5.11 -6.06
CA ASP A 46 -18.61 -4.48 -5.10
C ASP A 46 -17.84 -4.04 -3.84
N GLU A 47 -18.54 -3.25 -3.02
CA GLU A 47 -18.01 -2.73 -1.75
C GLU A 47 -17.52 -3.83 -0.80
N THR A 48 -18.17 -5.00 -0.81
CA THR A 48 -17.81 -6.12 0.08
C THR A 48 -16.53 -6.79 -0.40
N ALA A 49 -16.42 -7.07 -1.70
CA ALA A 49 -15.23 -7.64 -2.31
C ALA A 49 -14.03 -6.71 -2.16
N SER A 50 -14.23 -5.40 -2.35
CA SER A 50 -13.21 -4.37 -2.15
C SER A 50 -12.72 -4.33 -0.69
N ALA A 51 -13.65 -4.33 0.27
CA ALA A 51 -13.32 -4.33 1.70
C ALA A 51 -12.55 -5.59 2.12
N GLN A 52 -13.01 -6.76 1.68
CA GLN A 52 -12.34 -8.03 1.96
C GLN A 52 -10.92 -8.05 1.41
N ARG A 53 -10.73 -7.56 0.18
CA ARG A 53 -9.41 -7.53 -0.46
C ARG A 53 -8.44 -6.58 0.26
N ALA A 54 -8.92 -5.43 0.70
CA ALA A 54 -8.11 -4.50 1.50
C ALA A 54 -7.71 -5.11 2.85
N GLN A 55 -8.60 -5.87 3.50
CA GLN A 55 -8.26 -6.59 4.73
C GLN A 55 -7.20 -7.66 4.48
N GLN A 56 -7.36 -8.50 3.46
CA GLN A 56 -6.38 -9.51 3.12
C GLN A 56 -5.01 -8.90 2.74
N LEU A 57 -5.01 -7.73 2.10
CA LEU A 57 -3.76 -7.02 1.83
C LEU A 57 -3.12 -6.48 3.13
N ALA A 58 -3.91 -6.01 4.11
CA ALA A 58 -3.39 -5.62 5.40
C ALA A 58 -2.78 -6.80 6.18
N ASP A 59 -3.40 -7.98 6.10
CA ASP A 59 -2.86 -9.21 6.68
C ASP A 59 -1.53 -9.59 6.01
N ALA A 60 -1.46 -9.48 4.68
CA ALA A 60 -0.22 -9.72 3.93
C ALA A 60 0.88 -8.72 4.28
N VAL A 61 0.54 -7.44 4.47
CA VAL A 61 1.48 -6.41 4.97
C VAL A 61 2.01 -6.80 6.36
N ALA A 62 1.15 -7.28 7.26
CA ALA A 62 1.53 -7.70 8.61
C ALA A 62 2.48 -8.91 8.62
N ALA A 63 2.42 -9.76 7.60
CA ALA A 63 3.31 -10.91 7.45
C ALA A 63 4.75 -10.54 7.03
N SER A 64 4.99 -9.31 6.57
CA SER A 64 6.33 -8.86 6.16
C SER A 64 7.27 -8.64 7.35
N THR A 65 8.50 -9.12 7.25
CA THR A 65 9.61 -8.87 8.20
C THR A 65 10.42 -7.60 7.93
N LEU A 66 10.02 -6.85 6.89
CA LEU A 66 10.58 -5.57 6.45
C LEU A 66 9.46 -4.52 6.42
N PRO A 67 9.77 -3.22 6.64
CA PRO A 67 8.82 -2.15 6.37
C PRO A 67 8.32 -2.23 4.93
N VAL A 68 7.00 -2.13 4.77
CA VAL A 68 6.34 -2.23 3.47
C VAL A 68 5.95 -0.85 2.95
N ILE A 69 6.21 -0.61 1.67
CA ILE A 69 5.53 0.42 0.88
C ILE A 69 4.49 -0.26 -0.02
N VAL A 70 3.24 0.19 0.05
CA VAL A 70 2.19 -0.27 -0.88
C VAL A 70 2.07 0.72 -2.03
N THR A 71 2.19 0.20 -3.25
CA THR A 71 2.10 0.98 -4.49
C THR A 71 1.01 0.37 -5.36
N CYS A 72 -0.04 1.13 -5.66
CA CYS A 72 -1.01 0.79 -6.69
C CYS A 72 -0.72 1.71 -7.87
N ARG A 73 0.11 1.32 -8.84
CA ARG A 73 0.49 2.24 -9.93
C ARG A 73 -0.58 2.22 -11.03
N PRO A 74 -1.13 3.36 -11.44
CA PRO A 74 -2.16 3.43 -12.48
C PRO A 74 -1.53 3.28 -13.87
N ALA A 75 -2.32 2.79 -14.84
CA ALA A 75 -1.85 2.57 -16.22
C ALA A 75 -1.30 3.84 -16.89
N TRP A 76 -1.86 5.01 -16.56
CA TRP A 76 -1.39 6.30 -17.08
C TRP A 76 -0.05 6.76 -16.49
N GLU A 77 0.49 6.08 -15.49
CA GLU A 77 1.84 6.25 -14.92
C GLU A 77 2.71 4.98 -15.11
N GLY A 78 2.35 4.12 -16.06
CA GLY A 78 3.12 2.92 -16.42
C GLY A 78 2.92 1.72 -15.49
N GLY A 79 1.89 1.72 -14.65
CA GLY A 79 1.45 0.55 -13.88
C GLY A 79 0.43 -0.30 -14.63
N LEU A 80 -0.21 -1.23 -13.89
CA LEU A 80 -1.26 -2.11 -14.43
C LEU A 80 -2.68 -1.77 -13.94
N CYS A 81 -2.84 -0.79 -13.03
CA CYS A 81 -4.16 -0.46 -12.50
C CYS A 81 -4.97 0.37 -13.50
N GLU A 82 -6.04 -0.22 -14.02
CA GLU A 82 -7.04 0.45 -14.85
C GLU A 82 -8.30 0.86 -14.06
N ALA A 83 -8.37 0.49 -12.77
CA ALA A 83 -9.51 0.81 -11.93
C ALA A 83 -9.69 2.34 -11.73
N PRO A 84 -10.93 2.81 -11.48
CA PRO A 84 -11.20 4.22 -11.21
C PRO A 84 -10.40 4.76 -10.02
N GLU A 85 -10.04 6.03 -10.08
CA GLU A 85 -9.28 6.71 -9.02
C GLU A 85 -9.93 6.60 -7.64
N ALA A 86 -11.28 6.57 -7.59
CA ALA A 86 -12.03 6.39 -6.35
C ALA A 86 -11.80 5.01 -5.71
N ALA A 87 -11.63 3.95 -6.52
CA ALA A 87 -11.35 2.61 -6.01
C ALA A 87 -9.93 2.52 -5.43
N ARG A 88 -8.94 3.16 -6.09
CA ARG A 88 -7.58 3.31 -5.57
C ARG A 88 -7.56 4.07 -4.24
N LEU A 89 -8.27 5.19 -4.16
CA LEU A 89 -8.39 5.97 -2.94
C LEU A 89 -8.99 5.13 -1.81
N ALA A 90 -10.10 4.44 -2.08
CA ALA A 90 -10.77 3.60 -1.09
C ALA A 90 -9.86 2.48 -0.56
N LEU A 91 -9.05 1.87 -1.44
CA LEU A 91 -8.05 0.89 -1.03
C LEU A 91 -7.08 1.49 0.00
N PHE A 92 -6.46 2.64 -0.30
CA PHE A 92 -5.51 3.26 0.62
C PHE A 92 -6.18 3.78 1.91
N GLU A 93 -7.42 4.26 1.83
CA GLU A 93 -8.17 4.67 3.03
C GLU A 93 -8.39 3.48 3.97
N ARG A 94 -8.77 2.31 3.44
CA ARG A 94 -8.92 1.08 4.22
C ARG A 94 -7.60 0.60 4.81
N LEU A 95 -6.53 0.61 4.01
CA LEU A 95 -5.20 0.23 4.50
C LEU A 95 -4.71 1.17 5.60
N ALA A 96 -4.98 2.48 5.48
CA ALA A 96 -4.62 3.46 6.50
C ALA A 96 -5.38 3.25 7.82
N GLN A 97 -6.55 2.61 7.79
CA GLN A 97 -7.41 2.32 8.92
C GLN A 97 -7.27 0.89 9.45
N SER A 98 -6.46 0.04 8.80
CA SER A 98 -6.28 -1.34 9.22
C SER A 98 -5.49 -1.43 10.54
N SER A 99 -5.56 -2.59 11.19
CA SER A 99 -4.76 -2.90 12.39
C SER A 99 -3.26 -2.96 12.11
N ALA A 100 -2.87 -3.20 10.86
CA ALA A 100 -1.49 -3.30 10.39
C ALA A 100 -1.33 -2.49 9.09
N PRO A 101 -1.29 -1.15 9.18
CA PRO A 101 -1.08 -0.32 8.00
C PRO A 101 0.33 -0.54 7.44
N PRO A 102 0.55 -0.31 6.14
CA PRO A 102 1.89 -0.28 5.60
C PRO A 102 2.68 0.90 6.18
N ALA A 103 4.00 0.75 6.25
CA ALA A 103 4.89 1.83 6.71
C ALA A 103 4.84 3.04 5.76
N TYR A 104 4.58 2.80 4.48
CA TYR A 104 4.44 3.84 3.46
C TYR A 104 3.36 3.47 2.44
N VAL A 105 2.83 4.48 1.77
CA VAL A 105 2.02 4.34 0.56
C VAL A 105 2.62 5.21 -0.54
N ASP A 106 2.62 4.72 -1.76
CA ASP A 106 3.00 5.50 -2.94
C ASP A 106 1.74 6.15 -3.53
N ILE A 107 1.73 7.48 -3.60
CA ILE A 107 0.63 8.27 -4.16
C ILE A 107 1.20 9.16 -5.26
N GLU A 108 0.64 9.03 -6.46
CA GLU A 108 1.04 9.79 -7.62
C GLU A 108 0.73 11.30 -7.46
N LEU A 109 1.71 12.16 -7.79
CA LEU A 109 1.55 13.62 -7.71
C LEU A 109 0.36 14.13 -8.54
N ARG A 110 0.10 13.51 -9.69
CA ARG A 110 -1.03 13.86 -10.55
C ARG A 110 -2.37 13.59 -9.84
N ALA A 111 -2.48 12.51 -9.08
CA ALA A 111 -3.68 12.20 -8.31
C ALA A 111 -3.89 13.25 -7.20
N LEU A 112 -2.83 13.55 -6.43
CA LEU A 112 -2.83 14.56 -5.37
C LEU A 112 -3.20 15.97 -5.85
N THR A 113 -2.72 16.36 -7.03
CA THR A 113 -2.96 17.71 -7.57
C THR A 113 -4.38 17.87 -8.11
N ARG A 114 -4.95 16.84 -8.72
CA ARG A 114 -6.21 16.92 -9.49
C ARG A 114 -7.45 16.48 -8.74
N HIS A 115 -7.34 15.67 -7.68
CA HIS A 115 -8.52 15.23 -6.93
C HIS A 115 -8.40 15.59 -5.45
N ALA A 116 -9.33 16.41 -4.96
CA ALA A 116 -9.36 16.87 -3.57
C ALA A 116 -9.36 15.73 -2.53
N PRO A 117 -10.05 14.58 -2.73
CA PRO A 117 -10.06 13.51 -1.73
C PRO A 117 -8.67 12.94 -1.38
N TRP A 118 -7.73 12.88 -2.34
CA TRP A 118 -6.36 12.43 -2.06
C TRP A 118 -5.61 13.33 -1.07
N ARG A 119 -5.89 14.64 -1.09
CA ARG A 119 -5.32 15.57 -0.11
C ARG A 119 -5.81 15.26 1.30
N GLY A 120 -7.10 14.94 1.45
CA GLY A 120 -7.67 14.53 2.73
C GLY A 120 -7.04 13.24 3.27
N LEU A 121 -6.77 12.25 2.40
CA LEU A 121 -6.02 11.05 2.80
C LEU A 121 -4.59 11.40 3.25
N LEU A 122 -3.86 12.21 2.45
CA LEU A 122 -2.50 12.62 2.77
C LEU A 122 -2.41 13.33 4.13
N GLU A 123 -3.31 14.28 4.39
CA GLU A 123 -3.37 15.01 5.67
C GLU A 123 -3.55 14.06 6.85
N ARG A 124 -4.45 13.06 6.74
CA ARG A 124 -4.65 12.05 7.78
C ARG A 124 -3.43 11.17 8.00
N LEU A 125 -2.76 10.74 6.92
CA LEU A 125 -1.53 9.94 7.01
C LEU A 125 -0.40 10.72 7.70
N VAL A 126 -0.24 12.01 7.37
CA VAL A 126 0.74 12.89 8.00
C VAL A 126 0.43 13.11 9.48
N GLN A 127 -0.83 13.39 9.83
CA GLN A 127 -1.25 13.57 11.23
C GLN A 127 -0.97 12.33 12.06
N ARG A 128 -1.26 11.14 11.52
CA ARG A 128 -0.98 9.86 12.17
C ARG A 128 0.52 9.67 12.42
N ALA A 129 1.36 9.86 11.40
CA ALA A 129 2.80 9.71 11.52
C ALA A 129 3.41 10.64 12.59
N GLN A 130 2.85 11.84 12.75
CA GLN A 130 3.26 12.78 13.81
C GLN A 130 2.88 12.31 15.21
N GLN A 131 1.73 11.64 15.37
CA GLN A 131 1.29 11.07 16.65
C GLN A 131 2.12 9.86 17.06
N GLU A 132 2.46 8.97 16.11
CA GLU A 132 3.28 7.78 16.36
C GLU A 132 4.76 8.13 16.67
N GLY A 133 5.25 9.28 16.20
CA GLY A 133 6.61 9.77 16.47
C GLY A 133 6.78 10.53 17.79
N GLN A 134 5.70 10.79 18.54
CA GLN A 134 5.79 11.43 19.85
C GLN A 134 6.06 10.37 20.94
N PRO A 135 7.09 10.55 21.79
CA PRO A 135 7.33 9.62 22.89
C PRO A 135 6.12 9.59 23.81
N ALA A 136 5.71 8.39 24.24
CA ALA A 136 4.67 8.23 25.25
C ALA A 136 5.06 9.03 26.50
N THR A 137 4.25 10.02 26.86
CA THR A 137 4.40 10.86 28.05
C THR A 137 4.19 10.08 29.34
#